data_AF-A0A6A5YA71-F1
#
_entry.id   AF-A0A6A5YA71-F1
#
_cell.length_a   1.000
_cell.length_b   1.000
_cell.length_c   1.000
_cell.angle_alpha   90.00
_cell.angle_beta   90.00
_cell.angle_gamma   90.00
#
_symmetry.space_group_name_H-M   'P 1'
#
loop_
_entity.id
_entity.type
_entity.pdbx_description
1 polymer ?
#
loop_
_entity_poly.entity_id
_entity_poly.type
_entity_poly.pdbx_seq_one_letter_code
_entity_poly.pdbx_strand_id
1 'polypeptide(L)'
;MLTIILAYVLLCSLLRHRRVRQALSKYGYVNRDHLKHMTAQQAFEIQQTIFQYEFPFTTEKALQFALFRTYGIPTISSLLTKTAQLSDKSNAPKRYVDTTVLIQEFVGHAPDSERAIAAISRMNYIHSMYQRAGKISNDDMLYTLALFGLEPVRWINTYEWRQLTDLETCAFGTFWKDVGDAMEIDYGVLPGSKGGRGWKDGLEWLEEVDVWRKGYEERCMVPDEANRRTADETTAILLWDVPESLRGAAKWFICALMDERLRRAMMYPDPPRAVSVSVNAVLQLRKLVLRFLALPRPHFMRIQNMSEEPDKNGRIHVKVWDSEPWYVEPTFVERWSPKSWVKWLAGKPYPGDKKFKPEGYRIQDVGPKSMEGKGMDDFSRTREKLLAQGRGGCPFAFARS
;
A
#
# COMPACT_ATOMS: atom_id res chain seq x y z
N MET A 1 30.29 20.08 24.62
CA MET A 1 29.93 19.05 23.62
C MET A 1 28.83 18.11 24.11
N LEU A 2 29.01 17.42 25.25
CA LEU A 2 28.02 16.48 25.80
C LEU A 2 26.63 17.12 26.03
N THR A 3 26.57 18.32 26.62
CA THR A 3 25.31 19.05 26.87
C THR A 3 24.53 19.33 25.58
N ILE A 4 25.23 19.65 24.49
CA ILE A 4 24.60 19.93 23.18
C ILE A 4 24.01 18.64 22.59
N ILE A 5 24.73 17.53 22.68
CA ILE A 5 24.26 16.22 22.22
C ILE A 5 23.01 15.79 23.02
N LEU A 6 23.06 15.89 24.35
CA LEU A 6 21.93 15.55 25.22
C LEU A 6 20.73 16.46 24.95
N ALA A 7 20.93 17.77 24.78
CA ALA A 7 19.87 18.70 24.43
C ALA A 7 19.25 18.38 23.06
N TYR A 8 20.06 18.02 22.06
CA TYR A 8 19.58 17.62 20.74
C TYR A 8 18.76 16.32 20.77
N VAL A 9 19.24 15.30 21.48
CA VAL A 9 18.52 14.03 21.64
C VAL A 9 17.19 14.25 22.38
N LEU A 10 17.19 15.08 23.42
CA LEU A 10 15.96 15.46 24.13
C LEU A 10 14.97 16.19 23.20
N LEU A 11 15.47 17.15 22.40
CA LEU A 11 14.66 17.85 21.40
C LEU A 11 14.04 16.89 20.38
N CYS A 12 14.84 15.96 19.84
CA CYS A 12 14.35 14.93 18.92
C CYS A 12 13.24 14.10 19.56
N SER A 13 13.45 13.62 20.79
CA SER A 13 12.46 12.83 21.54
C SER A 13 11.16 13.62 21.77
N LEU A 14 11.25 14.87 22.23
CA LEU A 14 10.08 15.71 22.52
C LEU A 14 9.24 15.99 21.26
N LEU A 15 9.89 16.34 20.15
CA LEU A 15 9.22 16.68 18.91
C LEU A 15 8.64 15.45 18.19
N ARG A 16 9.31 14.30 18.28
CA ARG A 16 8.94 13.08 17.55
C ARG A 16 7.64 12.45 18.06
N HIS A 17 7.32 12.61 19.34
CA HIS A 17 6.02 12.19 19.90
C HIS A 17 4.91 13.26 19.78
N ARG A 18 5.19 14.43 19.19
CA ARG A 18 4.22 15.54 19.13
C ARG A 18 2.98 15.18 18.30
N ARG A 19 3.14 14.55 17.13
CA ARG A 19 2.01 14.24 16.24
C ARG A 19 1.05 13.23 16.85
N VAL A 20 1.56 12.16 17.44
CA VAL A 20 0.69 11.16 18.08
C VAL A 20 -0.07 11.79 19.25
N ARG A 21 0.56 12.64 20.07
CA ARG A 21 -0.14 13.40 21.13
C ARG A 21 -1.20 14.35 20.56
N GLN A 22 -0.89 15.04 19.46
CA GLN A 22 -1.85 15.91 18.77
C GLN A 22 -3.02 15.12 18.20
N ALA A 23 -2.79 13.95 17.61
CA ALA A 23 -3.87 13.09 17.09
C ALA A 23 -4.78 12.57 18.22
N LEU A 24 -4.18 12.04 19.30
CA LEU A 24 -4.92 11.59 20.48
C LEU A 24 -5.79 12.72 21.07
N SER A 25 -5.24 13.93 21.15
CA SER A 25 -5.97 15.11 21.63
C SER A 25 -7.05 15.58 20.65
N LYS A 26 -6.74 15.71 19.36
CA LYS A 26 -7.66 16.17 18.31
C LYS A 26 -8.92 15.30 18.23
N TYR A 27 -8.75 13.98 18.34
CA TYR A 27 -9.85 13.02 18.26
C TYR A 27 -10.43 12.61 19.62
N GLY A 28 -10.02 13.28 20.71
CA GLY A 28 -10.57 13.04 22.04
C GLY A 28 -10.41 11.59 22.52
N TYR A 29 -9.35 10.90 22.13
CA TYR A 29 -9.15 9.50 22.50
C TYR A 29 -8.78 9.40 23.98
N VAL A 30 -9.74 9.00 24.81
CA VAL A 30 -9.53 8.73 26.24
C VAL A 30 -9.40 7.22 26.51
N ASN A 31 -10.21 6.41 25.83
CA ASN A 31 -10.26 4.96 26.00
C ASN A 31 -10.83 4.26 24.75
N ARG A 32 -10.74 2.92 24.71
CA ARG A 32 -11.16 2.07 23.58
C ARG A 32 -12.62 2.27 23.16
N ASP A 33 -13.51 2.66 24.06
CA ASP A 33 -14.94 2.83 23.74
C ASP A 33 -15.23 4.00 22.79
N HIS A 34 -14.32 4.96 22.67
CA HIS A 34 -14.46 6.07 21.71
C HIS A 34 -14.21 5.63 20.26
N LEU A 35 -13.51 4.51 20.04
CA LEU A 35 -13.14 4.04 18.70
C LEU A 35 -14.33 3.59 17.85
N LYS A 36 -15.42 3.17 18.49
CA LYS A 36 -16.66 2.74 17.82
C LYS A 36 -17.33 3.83 16.98
N HIS A 37 -16.94 5.09 17.17
CA HIS A 37 -17.48 6.24 16.45
C HIS A 37 -16.51 6.79 15.40
N MET A 38 -15.33 6.18 15.24
CA MET A 38 -14.35 6.64 14.28
C MET A 38 -14.92 6.59 12.87
N THR A 39 -14.93 7.75 12.21
CA THR A 39 -15.41 7.84 10.82
C THR A 39 -14.30 7.46 9.84
N ALA A 40 -14.66 7.03 8.64
CA ALA A 40 -13.70 6.75 7.58
C ALA A 40 -12.88 8.01 7.22
N GLN A 41 -13.48 9.20 7.35
CA GLN A 41 -12.76 10.48 7.19
C GLN A 41 -11.66 10.67 8.26
N GLN A 42 -11.98 10.46 9.53
CA GLN A 42 -10.99 10.55 10.61
C GLN A 42 -9.89 9.49 10.45
N ALA A 43 -10.29 8.27 10.07
CA ALA A 43 -9.38 7.18 9.80
C ALA A 43 -8.39 7.51 8.66
N PHE A 44 -8.90 8.08 7.56
CA PHE A 44 -8.09 8.62 6.46
C PHE A 44 -7.09 9.68 6.95
N GLU A 45 -7.52 10.69 7.71
CA GLU A 45 -6.63 11.76 8.19
C GLU A 45 -5.50 11.25 9.09
N ILE A 46 -5.80 10.27 9.96
CA ILE A 46 -4.81 9.59 10.80
C ILE A 46 -3.82 8.82 9.92
N GLN A 47 -4.33 8.04 8.96
CA GLN A 47 -3.51 7.25 8.03
C GLN A 47 -2.60 8.16 7.18
N GLN A 48 -3.09 9.30 6.69
CA GLN A 48 -2.27 10.28 5.95
C GLN A 48 -1.12 10.83 6.80
N THR A 49 -1.37 11.05 8.10
CA THR A 49 -0.29 11.48 9.01
C THR A 49 0.82 10.42 9.07
N ILE A 50 0.43 9.15 9.13
CA ILE A 50 1.36 8.02 9.15
C ILE A 50 2.13 7.91 7.83
N PHE A 51 1.42 7.97 6.70
CA PHE A 51 1.97 7.73 5.38
C PHE A 51 2.85 8.87 4.89
N GLN A 52 2.49 10.13 5.15
CA GLN A 52 3.23 11.27 4.62
C GLN A 52 4.35 11.75 5.58
N TYR A 53 4.20 11.55 6.88
CA TYR A 53 5.07 12.16 7.90
C TYR A 53 5.84 11.18 8.77
N GLU A 54 5.16 10.22 9.40
CA GLU A 54 5.76 9.40 10.44
C GLU A 54 6.56 8.24 9.86
N PHE A 55 5.93 7.40 9.04
CA PHE A 55 6.48 6.12 8.57
C PHE A 55 6.36 5.89 7.05
N PRO A 56 6.65 6.89 6.16
CA PRO A 56 6.46 6.74 4.72
C PRO A 56 7.20 5.54 4.14
N PHE A 57 8.50 5.42 4.44
CA PHE A 57 9.36 4.36 3.90
C PHE A 57 8.86 2.97 4.29
N THR A 58 8.56 2.75 5.58
CA THR A 58 8.14 1.43 6.07
C THR A 58 6.73 1.10 5.59
N THR A 59 5.83 2.08 5.53
CA THR A 59 4.50 1.88 4.94
C THR A 59 4.62 1.46 3.48
N GLU A 60 5.40 2.20 2.68
CA GLU A 60 5.59 1.87 1.28
C GLU A 60 6.12 0.45 1.14
N LYS A 61 7.20 0.09 1.84
CA LYS A 61 7.75 -1.27 1.77
C LYS A 61 6.78 -2.34 2.26
N ALA A 62 5.99 -2.07 3.30
CA ALA A 62 4.94 -2.97 3.76
C ALA A 62 3.87 -3.21 2.69
N LEU A 63 3.43 -2.16 1.98
CA LEU A 63 2.47 -2.27 0.88
C LEU A 63 3.05 -3.01 -0.33
N GLN A 64 4.32 -2.77 -0.67
CA GLN A 64 5.03 -3.51 -1.71
C GLN A 64 5.08 -5.02 -1.36
N PHE A 65 5.36 -5.35 -0.10
CA PHE A 65 5.38 -6.74 0.37
C PHE A 65 3.98 -7.34 0.57
N ALA A 66 2.95 -6.53 0.85
CA ALA A 66 1.56 -6.96 0.87
C ALA A 66 1.14 -7.49 -0.51
N LEU A 67 1.41 -6.70 -1.56
CA LEU A 67 1.22 -7.15 -2.95
C LEU A 67 2.05 -8.41 -3.23
N PHE A 68 3.33 -8.39 -2.86
CA PHE A 68 4.21 -9.53 -3.08
C PHE A 68 3.67 -10.82 -2.42
N ARG A 69 3.10 -10.71 -1.22
CA ARG A 69 2.53 -11.83 -0.47
C ARG A 69 1.29 -12.44 -1.16
N THR A 70 0.53 -11.66 -1.92
CA THR A 70 -0.58 -12.21 -2.73
C THR A 70 -0.10 -13.21 -3.77
N TYR A 71 1.13 -13.05 -4.27
CA TYR A 71 1.70 -13.96 -5.27
C TYR A 71 2.11 -15.31 -4.67
N GLY A 72 2.06 -15.48 -3.35
CA GLY A 72 2.19 -16.77 -2.69
C GLY A 72 0.92 -17.63 -2.74
N ILE A 73 -0.20 -17.09 -3.27
CA ILE A 73 -1.47 -17.81 -3.43
C ILE A 73 -1.62 -18.23 -4.90
N PRO A 74 -1.67 -19.55 -5.21
CA PRO A 74 -1.71 -20.05 -6.60
C PRO A 74 -2.89 -19.54 -7.44
N THR A 75 -4.07 -19.34 -6.85
CA THR A 75 -5.25 -18.79 -7.55
C THR A 75 -4.97 -17.40 -8.10
N ILE A 76 -4.30 -16.56 -7.31
CA ILE A 76 -3.92 -15.19 -7.68
C ILE A 76 -2.75 -15.18 -8.66
N SER A 77 -1.66 -15.86 -8.33
CA SER A 77 -0.43 -15.85 -9.16
C SER A 77 -0.64 -16.50 -10.54
N SER A 78 -1.47 -17.53 -10.63
CA SER A 78 -1.84 -18.17 -11.89
C SER A 78 -2.57 -17.21 -12.82
N LEU A 79 -3.47 -16.37 -12.29
CA LEU A 79 -4.17 -15.37 -13.08
C LEU A 79 -3.18 -14.29 -13.58
N LEU A 80 -2.31 -13.81 -12.70
CA LEU A 80 -1.29 -12.82 -13.04
C LEU A 80 -0.31 -13.34 -14.11
N THR A 81 0.03 -14.62 -14.05
CA THR A 81 0.85 -15.30 -15.05
C THR A 81 0.13 -15.45 -16.38
N LYS A 82 -1.15 -15.89 -16.37
CA LYS A 82 -1.94 -16.08 -17.59
C LYS A 82 -2.22 -14.78 -18.34
N THR A 83 -2.37 -13.67 -17.62
CA THR A 83 -2.55 -12.34 -18.24
C THR A 83 -1.24 -11.69 -18.69
N ALA A 84 -0.10 -12.31 -18.37
CA ALA A 84 1.24 -11.77 -18.59
C ALA A 84 1.48 -10.38 -17.98
N GLN A 85 0.62 -9.92 -17.08
CA GLN A 85 0.69 -8.55 -16.53
C GLN A 85 1.77 -8.42 -15.44
N LEU A 86 2.10 -9.50 -14.73
CA LEU A 86 3.18 -9.52 -13.72
C LEU A 86 4.14 -10.72 -13.89
N SER A 87 4.13 -11.35 -15.05
CA SER A 87 5.04 -12.47 -15.39
C SER A 87 5.82 -12.23 -16.68
N ASP A 88 5.65 -11.06 -17.31
CA ASP A 88 6.39 -10.64 -18.48
C ASP A 88 7.12 -9.33 -18.18
N LYS A 89 8.42 -9.30 -18.47
CA LYS A 89 9.31 -8.18 -18.18
C LYS A 89 8.88 -6.86 -18.81
N SER A 90 8.19 -6.89 -19.96
CA SER A 90 7.75 -5.67 -20.66
C SER A 90 6.46 -5.07 -20.09
N ASN A 91 5.62 -5.89 -19.47
CA ASN A 91 4.34 -5.45 -18.90
C ASN A 91 4.42 -5.18 -17.39
N ALA A 92 5.25 -5.94 -16.65
CA ALA A 92 5.29 -5.92 -15.20
C ALA A 92 5.56 -4.53 -14.59
N PRO A 93 6.50 -3.71 -15.10
CA PRO A 93 6.73 -2.37 -14.55
C PRO A 93 5.51 -1.46 -14.69
N LYS A 94 4.86 -1.42 -15.86
CA LYS A 94 3.65 -0.63 -16.06
C LYS A 94 2.52 -1.12 -15.16
N ARG A 95 2.29 -2.43 -15.11
CA ARG A 95 1.23 -3.02 -14.26
C ARG A 95 1.42 -2.67 -12.79
N TYR A 96 2.67 -2.68 -12.32
CA TYR A 96 3.03 -2.30 -10.96
C TYR A 96 2.71 -0.83 -10.69
N VAL A 97 3.04 0.07 -11.62
CA VAL A 97 2.68 1.49 -11.52
C VAL A 97 1.16 1.67 -11.58
N ASP A 98 0.43 0.98 -12.47
CA ASP A 98 -1.03 1.02 -12.54
C ASP A 98 -1.70 0.62 -11.21
N THR A 99 -1.19 -0.44 -10.55
CA THR A 99 -1.64 -0.84 -9.20
C THR A 99 -1.36 0.27 -8.19
N THR A 100 -0.13 0.81 -8.21
CA THR A 100 0.29 1.87 -7.29
C THR A 100 -0.61 3.09 -7.45
N VAL A 101 -0.89 3.51 -8.67
CA VAL A 101 -1.69 4.72 -8.87
C VAL A 101 -3.15 4.52 -8.46
N LEU A 102 -3.77 3.38 -8.79
CA LEU A 102 -5.13 3.09 -8.33
C LEU A 102 -5.23 3.11 -6.80
N ILE A 103 -4.29 2.48 -6.10
CA ILE A 103 -4.28 2.42 -4.64
C ILE A 103 -4.06 3.80 -4.03
N GLN A 104 -3.03 4.52 -4.50
CA GLN A 104 -2.70 5.84 -3.97
C GLN A 104 -3.82 6.87 -4.19
N GLU A 105 -4.64 6.72 -5.23
CA GLU A 105 -5.79 7.60 -5.44
C GLU A 105 -6.86 7.46 -4.36
N PHE A 106 -7.24 6.24 -3.97
CA PHE A 106 -8.23 6.07 -2.89
C PHE A 106 -7.64 6.09 -1.49
N VAL A 107 -6.34 5.81 -1.34
CA VAL A 107 -5.63 5.91 -0.06
C VAL A 107 -5.23 7.34 0.26
N GLY A 108 -4.80 8.11 -0.75
CA GLY A 108 -4.24 9.45 -0.64
C GLY A 108 -5.26 10.58 -0.54
N HIS A 109 -6.53 10.31 -0.82
CA HIS A 109 -7.62 11.30 -0.81
C HIS A 109 -8.74 10.88 0.13
N ALA A 110 -9.53 11.87 0.57
CA ALA A 110 -10.67 11.66 1.45
C ALA A 110 -11.65 10.61 0.87
N PRO A 111 -12.28 9.75 1.69
CA PRO A 111 -13.13 8.66 1.18
C PRO A 111 -14.31 9.10 0.30
N ASP A 112 -14.83 10.30 0.54
CA ASP A 112 -15.92 10.95 -0.21
C ASP A 112 -15.44 11.78 -1.41
N SER A 113 -14.12 11.92 -1.60
CA SER A 113 -13.58 12.67 -2.72
C SER A 113 -13.82 11.97 -4.05
N GLU A 114 -14.00 12.79 -5.09
CA GLU A 114 -14.12 12.33 -6.48
C GLU A 114 -12.94 11.43 -6.90
N ARG A 115 -11.72 11.76 -6.45
CA ARG A 115 -10.51 10.99 -6.77
C ARG A 115 -10.55 9.58 -6.18
N ALA A 116 -10.90 9.47 -4.89
CA ALA A 116 -10.99 8.16 -4.23
C ALA A 116 -12.11 7.30 -4.81
N ILE A 117 -13.28 7.89 -5.05
CA ILE A 117 -14.44 7.20 -5.61
C ILE A 117 -14.15 6.74 -7.04
N ALA A 118 -13.55 7.59 -7.87
CA ALA A 118 -13.23 7.24 -9.25
C ALA A 118 -12.19 6.10 -9.31
N ALA A 119 -11.20 6.10 -8.43
CA ALA A 119 -10.22 5.01 -8.36
C ALA A 119 -10.83 3.67 -7.96
N ILE A 120 -11.70 3.65 -6.93
CA ILE A 120 -12.42 2.43 -6.54
C ILE A 120 -13.37 1.99 -7.66
N SER A 121 -14.05 2.92 -8.33
CA SER A 121 -14.93 2.59 -9.46
C SER A 121 -14.16 1.93 -10.62
N ARG A 122 -12.96 2.44 -10.94
CA ARG A 122 -12.10 1.83 -11.96
C ARG A 122 -11.61 0.45 -11.52
N MET A 123 -11.18 0.32 -10.26
CA MET A 123 -10.72 -0.95 -9.69
C MET A 123 -11.84 -2.00 -9.71
N ASN A 124 -13.05 -1.64 -9.28
CA ASN A 124 -14.22 -2.51 -9.27
C ASN A 124 -14.59 -2.96 -10.69
N TYR A 125 -14.56 -2.07 -11.68
CA TYR A 125 -14.76 -2.48 -13.07
C TYR A 125 -13.76 -3.56 -13.49
N ILE A 126 -12.46 -3.33 -13.27
CA ILE A 126 -11.40 -4.28 -13.64
C ILE A 126 -11.61 -5.63 -12.94
N HIS A 127 -11.81 -5.63 -11.62
CA HIS A 127 -12.02 -6.87 -10.86
C HIS A 127 -13.32 -7.58 -11.26
N SER A 128 -14.40 -6.85 -11.53
CA SER A 128 -15.69 -7.43 -11.87
C SER A 128 -15.63 -8.32 -13.12
N MET A 129 -14.79 -7.98 -14.10
CA MET A 129 -14.60 -8.80 -15.29
C MET A 129 -14.05 -10.19 -14.95
N TYR A 130 -13.08 -10.25 -14.02
CA TYR A 130 -12.46 -11.50 -13.60
C TYR A 130 -13.34 -12.26 -12.59
N GLN A 131 -14.09 -11.56 -11.73
CA GLN A 131 -15.08 -12.18 -10.84
C GLN A 131 -16.21 -12.83 -11.64
N ARG A 132 -16.79 -12.13 -12.64
CA ARG A 132 -17.81 -12.71 -13.54
C ARG A 132 -17.30 -13.92 -14.32
N ALA A 133 -16.00 -13.96 -14.62
CA ALA A 133 -15.34 -15.10 -15.26
C ALA A 133 -14.91 -16.21 -14.28
N GLY A 134 -15.23 -16.09 -12.98
CA GLY A 134 -14.86 -17.06 -11.94
C GLY A 134 -13.35 -17.19 -11.73
N LYS A 135 -12.58 -16.12 -12.00
CA LYS A 135 -11.11 -16.11 -11.90
C LYS A 135 -10.58 -15.41 -10.65
N ILE A 136 -11.41 -14.58 -10.02
CA ILE A 136 -11.13 -13.97 -8.72
C ILE A 136 -12.27 -14.36 -7.78
N SER A 137 -11.95 -15.06 -6.70
CA SER A 137 -12.94 -15.41 -5.68
C SER A 137 -13.14 -14.27 -4.68
N ASN A 138 -14.22 -14.32 -3.89
CA ASN A 138 -14.39 -13.40 -2.78
C ASN A 138 -13.28 -13.54 -1.74
N ASP A 139 -12.84 -14.78 -1.48
CA ASP A 139 -11.73 -15.03 -0.54
C ASP A 139 -10.42 -14.39 -1.03
N ASP A 140 -10.11 -14.42 -2.34
CA ASP A 140 -8.93 -13.73 -2.88
C ASP A 140 -9.03 -12.21 -2.67
N MET A 141 -10.23 -11.64 -2.80
CA MET A 141 -10.51 -10.22 -2.58
C MET A 141 -10.33 -9.86 -1.10
N LEU A 142 -10.97 -10.61 -0.18
CA LEU A 142 -10.87 -10.40 1.26
C LEU A 142 -9.44 -10.60 1.76
N TYR A 143 -8.72 -11.60 1.25
CA TYR A 143 -7.31 -11.83 1.56
C TYR A 143 -6.45 -10.64 1.14
N THR A 144 -6.62 -10.15 -0.09
CA THR A 144 -5.89 -8.99 -0.58
C THR A 144 -6.18 -7.74 0.26
N LEU A 145 -7.46 -7.48 0.57
CA LEU A 145 -7.89 -6.38 1.44
C LEU A 145 -7.26 -6.46 2.84
N ALA A 146 -7.25 -7.67 3.44
CA ALA A 146 -6.69 -7.90 4.76
C ALA A 146 -5.19 -7.57 4.79
N LEU A 147 -4.42 -7.92 3.75
CA LEU A 147 -3.00 -7.58 3.68
C LEU A 147 -2.76 -6.08 3.67
N PHE A 148 -3.59 -5.32 2.97
CA PHE A 148 -3.49 -3.87 2.93
C PHE A 148 -3.73 -3.20 4.29
N GLY A 149 -4.66 -3.71 5.09
CA GLY A 149 -4.91 -3.23 6.45
C GLY A 149 -3.88 -3.71 7.48
N LEU A 150 -3.34 -4.91 7.32
CA LEU A 150 -2.53 -5.59 8.35
C LEU A 150 -1.02 -5.40 8.18
N GLU A 151 -0.51 -5.44 6.94
CA GLU A 151 0.94 -5.42 6.72
C GLU A 151 1.59 -4.10 7.15
N PRO A 152 1.05 -2.90 6.85
CA PRO A 152 1.60 -1.66 7.38
C PRO A 152 1.68 -1.65 8.92
N VAL A 153 0.62 -2.10 9.59
CA VAL A 153 0.58 -2.19 11.07
C VAL A 153 1.69 -3.12 11.57
N ARG A 154 1.81 -4.32 11.00
CA ARG A 154 2.83 -5.32 11.37
C ARG A 154 4.25 -4.79 11.17
N TRP A 155 4.53 -4.20 10.01
CA TRP A 155 5.86 -3.71 9.65
C TRP A 155 6.25 -2.50 10.49
N ILE A 156 5.35 -1.55 10.72
CA ILE A 156 5.62 -0.39 11.59
C ILE A 156 5.94 -0.88 13.01
N ASN A 157 5.10 -1.75 13.58
CA ASN A 157 5.30 -2.25 14.94
C ASN A 157 6.61 -3.05 15.12
N THR A 158 7.10 -3.66 14.03
CA THR A 158 8.36 -4.43 14.02
C THR A 158 9.59 -3.55 13.79
N TYR A 159 9.56 -2.69 12.77
CA TYR A 159 10.75 -2.05 12.20
C TYR A 159 10.86 -0.54 12.47
N GLU A 160 9.83 0.09 13.00
CA GLU A 160 9.85 1.53 13.30
C GLU A 160 10.19 1.84 14.77
N TRP A 161 10.54 3.11 14.99
CA TRP A 161 11.02 3.63 16.28
C TRP A 161 9.97 3.64 17.39
N ARG A 162 8.68 3.48 17.05
CA ARG A 162 7.56 3.23 17.96
C ARG A 162 6.54 2.30 17.32
N GLN A 163 5.69 1.72 18.15
CA GLN A 163 4.48 1.04 17.70
C GLN A 163 3.36 2.04 17.42
N LEU A 164 2.39 1.60 16.61
CA LEU A 164 1.12 2.28 16.44
C LEU A 164 0.31 2.19 17.74
N THR A 165 -0.44 3.25 18.02
CA THR A 165 -1.43 3.27 19.10
C THR A 165 -2.69 2.53 18.68
N ASP A 166 -3.57 2.21 19.63
CA ASP A 166 -4.90 1.65 19.36
C ASP A 166 -5.73 2.58 18.46
N LEU A 167 -5.61 3.90 18.64
CA LEU A 167 -6.24 4.90 17.76
C LEU A 167 -5.77 4.75 16.31
N GLU A 168 -4.46 4.68 16.11
CA GLU A 168 -3.88 4.54 14.77
C GLU A 168 -4.22 3.18 14.16
N THR A 169 -4.18 2.10 14.93
CA THR A 169 -4.52 0.75 14.45
C THR A 169 -6.01 0.62 14.11
N CYS A 170 -6.89 1.23 14.91
CA CYS A 170 -8.30 1.33 14.59
C CYS A 170 -8.53 2.12 13.30
N ALA A 171 -7.76 3.18 13.04
CA ALA A 171 -7.86 3.94 11.80
C ALA A 171 -7.55 3.08 10.58
N PHE A 172 -6.54 2.20 10.63
CA PHE A 172 -6.33 1.24 9.54
C PHE A 172 -7.54 0.32 9.35
N GLY A 173 -8.06 -0.28 10.44
CA GLY A 173 -9.22 -1.17 10.35
C GLY A 173 -10.48 -0.47 9.80
N THR A 174 -10.79 0.72 10.30
CA THR A 174 -11.92 1.53 9.85
C THR A 174 -11.80 1.93 8.38
N PHE A 175 -10.62 2.41 7.97
CA PHE A 175 -10.39 2.84 6.60
C PHE A 175 -10.49 1.66 5.62
N TRP A 176 -9.83 0.53 5.91
CA TRP A 176 -9.83 -0.62 5.00
C TRP A 176 -11.16 -1.37 4.98
N LYS A 177 -11.95 -1.33 6.06
CA LYS A 177 -13.32 -1.82 6.04
C LYS A 177 -14.21 -0.95 5.14
N ASP A 178 -14.12 0.38 5.21
CA ASP A 178 -14.85 1.29 4.31
C ASP A 178 -14.47 1.06 2.83
N VAL A 179 -13.19 0.85 2.53
CA VAL A 179 -12.75 0.46 1.18
C VAL A 179 -13.34 -0.89 0.77
N GLY A 180 -13.31 -1.89 1.65
CA GLY A 180 -13.86 -3.21 1.34
C GLY A 180 -15.38 -3.21 1.12
N ASP A 181 -16.12 -2.39 1.86
CA ASP A 181 -17.55 -2.14 1.62
C ASP A 181 -17.78 -1.53 0.24
N ALA A 182 -16.98 -0.52 -0.14
CA ALA A 182 -17.05 0.13 -1.45
C ALA A 182 -16.63 -0.81 -2.60
N MET A 183 -15.88 -1.87 -2.29
CA MET A 183 -15.53 -2.96 -3.21
C MET A 183 -16.55 -4.11 -3.22
N GLU A 184 -17.60 -4.03 -2.40
CA GLU A 184 -18.63 -5.06 -2.25
C GLU A 184 -18.06 -6.43 -1.84
N ILE A 185 -16.99 -6.43 -1.04
CA ILE A 185 -16.39 -7.66 -0.51
C ILE A 185 -17.33 -8.26 0.53
N ASP A 186 -17.67 -9.54 0.35
CA ASP A 186 -18.48 -10.27 1.31
C ASP A 186 -17.64 -10.69 2.51
N TYR A 187 -18.16 -10.44 3.70
CA TYR A 187 -17.54 -10.78 4.98
C TYR A 187 -18.21 -11.97 5.66
N GLY A 188 -19.07 -12.72 4.96
CA GLY A 188 -19.83 -13.85 5.49
C GLY A 188 -18.98 -14.96 6.11
N VAL A 189 -17.67 -15.00 5.84
CA VAL A 189 -16.71 -15.92 6.46
C VAL A 189 -16.25 -15.50 7.86
N LEU A 190 -16.39 -14.21 8.21
CA LEU A 190 -15.93 -13.64 9.46
C LEU A 190 -16.99 -13.76 10.57
N PRO A 191 -16.61 -13.98 11.84
CA PRO A 191 -17.56 -14.07 12.96
C PRO A 191 -18.45 -12.83 13.14
N GLY A 192 -17.93 -11.61 13.00
CA GLY A 192 -18.68 -10.37 13.22
C GLY A 192 -19.80 -10.13 12.19
N SER A 193 -19.78 -10.81 11.03
CA SER A 193 -20.91 -10.81 10.10
C SER A 193 -22.03 -11.80 10.52
N LYS A 194 -21.71 -12.78 11.37
CA LYS A 194 -22.60 -13.84 11.86
C LYS A 194 -23.10 -13.51 13.27
N GLY A 195 -24.10 -12.63 13.37
CA GLY A 195 -24.72 -12.38 14.69
C GLY A 195 -25.52 -11.10 14.84
N GLY A 196 -25.78 -10.36 13.75
CA GLY A 196 -26.59 -9.13 13.76
C GLY A 196 -25.95 -7.92 14.45
N ARG A 197 -25.00 -8.14 15.38
CA ARG A 197 -24.30 -7.10 16.15
C ARG A 197 -23.11 -6.46 15.46
N GLY A 198 -22.74 -6.89 14.25
CA GLY A 198 -21.55 -6.41 13.51
C GLY A 198 -20.24 -6.44 14.31
N TRP A 199 -19.28 -5.65 13.86
CA TRP A 199 -18.07 -5.31 14.64
C TRP A 199 -18.29 -4.02 15.42
N LYS A 200 -17.68 -3.92 16.60
CA LYS A 200 -17.71 -2.73 17.46
C LYS A 200 -16.96 -1.56 16.83
N ASP A 201 -15.78 -1.82 16.29
CA ASP A 201 -14.86 -0.81 15.78
C ASP A 201 -13.85 -1.44 14.79
N GLY A 202 -12.95 -0.60 14.27
CA GLY A 202 -11.93 -1.04 13.33
C GLY A 202 -10.91 -2.02 13.93
N LEU A 203 -10.69 -2.04 15.25
CA LEU A 203 -9.77 -3.00 15.86
C LEU A 203 -10.36 -4.41 15.81
N GLU A 204 -11.61 -4.57 16.23
CA GLU A 204 -12.27 -5.88 16.23
C GLU A 204 -12.36 -6.46 14.81
N TRP A 205 -12.70 -5.63 13.82
CA TRP A 205 -12.67 -6.06 12.41
C TRP A 205 -11.27 -6.50 11.98
N LEU A 206 -10.24 -5.71 12.32
CA LEU A 206 -8.85 -5.99 11.95
C LEU A 206 -8.31 -7.28 12.62
N GLU A 207 -8.67 -7.51 13.88
CA GLU A 207 -8.36 -8.73 14.64
C GLU A 207 -9.00 -9.97 13.97
N GLU A 208 -10.28 -9.89 13.59
CA GLU A 208 -10.97 -11.00 12.94
C GLU A 208 -10.41 -11.31 11.54
N VAL A 209 -10.14 -10.29 10.72
CA VAL A 209 -9.50 -10.54 9.41
C VAL A 209 -8.08 -11.07 9.55
N ASP A 210 -7.33 -10.73 10.59
CA ASP A 210 -6.00 -11.31 10.85
C ASP A 210 -6.08 -12.80 11.16
N VAL A 211 -7.04 -13.22 12.00
CA VAL A 211 -7.29 -14.62 12.31
C VAL A 211 -7.70 -15.38 11.05
N TRP A 212 -8.69 -14.87 10.31
CA TRP A 212 -9.14 -15.51 9.08
C TRP A 212 -8.03 -15.59 8.03
N ARG A 213 -7.24 -14.52 7.85
CA ARG A 213 -6.13 -14.44 6.89
C ARG A 213 -5.05 -15.48 7.20
N LYS A 214 -4.68 -15.67 8.47
CA LYS A 214 -3.71 -16.71 8.87
C LYS A 214 -4.19 -18.10 8.46
N GLY A 215 -5.45 -18.41 8.71
CA GLY A 215 -6.07 -19.67 8.30
C GLY A 215 -6.19 -19.83 6.78
N TYR A 216 -6.49 -18.74 6.06
CA TYR A 216 -6.50 -18.74 4.58
C TYR A 216 -5.12 -19.09 4.03
N GLU A 217 -4.06 -18.46 4.54
CA GLU A 217 -2.70 -18.74 4.12
C GLU A 217 -2.25 -20.16 4.45
N GLU A 218 -2.66 -20.72 5.59
CA GLU A 218 -2.36 -22.13 5.93
C GLU A 218 -2.90 -23.11 4.91
N ARG A 219 -4.06 -22.80 4.33
CA ARG A 219 -4.71 -23.65 3.33
C ARG A 219 -4.23 -23.37 1.91
N CYS A 220 -3.97 -22.11 1.59
CA CYS A 220 -3.86 -21.65 0.21
C CYS A 220 -2.44 -21.18 -0.18
N MET A 221 -1.56 -20.84 0.78
CA MET A 221 -0.20 -20.38 0.48
C MET A 221 0.76 -21.55 0.34
N VAL A 222 0.70 -22.22 -0.80
CA VAL A 222 1.44 -23.46 -1.11
C VAL A 222 2.45 -23.25 -2.25
N PRO A 223 3.52 -24.07 -2.34
CA PRO A 223 4.48 -24.00 -3.44
C PRO A 223 3.84 -24.16 -4.82
N ASP A 224 4.13 -23.23 -5.74
CA ASP A 224 3.63 -23.24 -7.12
C ASP A 224 4.59 -22.50 -8.07
N GLU A 225 4.73 -22.96 -9.31
CA GLU A 225 5.58 -22.33 -10.32
C GLU A 225 5.08 -20.94 -10.75
N ALA A 226 3.77 -20.71 -10.76
CA ALA A 226 3.18 -19.40 -11.04
C ALA A 226 3.52 -18.39 -9.95
N ASN A 227 3.60 -18.84 -8.69
CA ASN A 227 4.07 -18.01 -7.57
C ASN A 227 5.51 -17.58 -7.83
N ARG A 228 6.39 -18.54 -8.14
CA ARG A 228 7.81 -18.30 -8.44
C ARG A 228 7.99 -17.30 -9.59
N ARG A 229 7.28 -17.51 -10.70
CA ARG A 229 7.40 -16.65 -11.90
C ARG A 229 6.98 -15.22 -11.62
N THR A 230 5.86 -15.03 -10.94
CA THR A 230 5.35 -13.69 -10.57
C THR A 230 6.27 -12.99 -9.57
N ALA A 231 6.80 -13.76 -8.60
CA ALA A 231 7.75 -13.27 -7.61
C ALA A 231 9.07 -12.81 -8.24
N ASP A 232 9.59 -13.54 -9.23
CA ASP A 232 10.86 -13.20 -9.89
C ASP A 232 10.79 -11.87 -10.65
N GLU A 233 9.72 -11.61 -11.39
CA GLU A 233 9.53 -10.33 -12.10
C GLU A 233 9.31 -9.17 -11.13
N THR A 234 8.54 -9.37 -10.06
CA THR A 234 8.36 -8.29 -9.06
C THR A 234 9.65 -8.03 -8.26
N THR A 235 10.41 -9.08 -7.96
CA THR A 235 11.75 -8.94 -7.36
C THR A 235 12.68 -8.13 -8.26
N ALA A 236 12.61 -8.32 -9.59
CA ALA A 236 13.37 -7.52 -10.54
C ALA A 236 12.97 -6.03 -10.51
N ILE A 237 11.70 -5.71 -10.30
CA ILE A 237 11.22 -4.33 -10.10
C ILE A 237 11.77 -3.74 -8.80
N LEU A 238 11.73 -4.48 -7.68
CA LEU A 238 12.29 -4.01 -6.40
C LEU A 238 13.80 -3.79 -6.45
N LEU A 239 14.51 -4.60 -7.24
CA LEU A 239 15.94 -4.50 -7.46
C LEU A 239 16.31 -3.62 -8.65
N TRP A 240 15.35 -2.85 -9.20
CA TRP A 240 15.56 -2.07 -10.42
C TRP A 240 16.79 -1.17 -10.30
N ASP A 241 16.89 -0.42 -9.21
CA ASP A 241 17.99 0.52 -8.97
C ASP A 241 19.29 -0.11 -8.44
N VAL A 242 19.30 -1.43 -8.19
CA VAL A 242 20.49 -2.16 -7.77
C VAL A 242 21.36 -2.52 -8.98
N PRO A 243 22.68 -2.21 -8.96
CA PRO A 243 23.63 -2.63 -10.00
C PRO A 243 23.59 -4.15 -10.24
N GLU A 244 23.76 -4.58 -11.49
CA GLU A 244 23.58 -6.00 -11.87
C GLU A 244 24.49 -6.95 -11.09
N SER A 245 25.73 -6.53 -10.84
CA SER A 245 26.72 -7.27 -10.03
C SER A 245 26.29 -7.50 -8.58
N LEU A 246 25.42 -6.65 -8.03
CA LEU A 246 24.94 -6.74 -6.65
C LEU A 246 23.56 -7.39 -6.54
N ARG A 247 22.86 -7.65 -7.65
CA ARG A 247 21.49 -8.22 -7.62
C ARG A 247 21.43 -9.58 -6.94
N GLY A 248 22.44 -10.43 -7.12
CA GLY A 248 22.52 -11.72 -6.44
C GLY A 248 22.52 -11.59 -4.91
N ALA A 249 23.34 -10.68 -4.38
CA ALA A 249 23.36 -10.37 -2.95
C ALA A 249 22.04 -9.72 -2.51
N ALA A 250 21.51 -8.76 -3.27
CA ALA A 250 20.27 -8.05 -2.92
C ALA A 250 19.02 -8.96 -2.92
N LYS A 251 18.99 -10.02 -3.74
CA LYS A 251 17.94 -11.05 -3.67
C LYS A 251 17.88 -11.73 -2.29
N TRP A 252 19.02 -11.93 -1.62
CA TRP A 252 19.03 -12.49 -0.27
C TRP A 252 18.40 -11.55 0.77
N PHE A 253 18.56 -10.24 0.61
CA PHE A 253 17.89 -9.25 1.47
C PHE A 253 16.37 -9.35 1.33
N ILE A 254 15.87 -9.48 0.09
CA ILE A 254 14.45 -9.67 -0.20
C ILE A 254 13.94 -10.99 0.42
N CYS A 255 14.68 -12.10 0.25
CA CYS A 255 14.33 -13.39 0.86
C CYS A 255 14.33 -13.32 2.40
N ALA A 256 15.23 -12.55 3.02
CA ALA A 256 15.31 -12.37 4.47
C ALA A 256 14.17 -11.54 5.05
N LEU A 257 13.49 -10.73 4.24
CA LEU A 257 12.30 -9.97 4.65
C LEU A 257 11.00 -10.77 4.50
N MET A 258 11.03 -11.91 3.82
CA MET A 258 9.90 -12.83 3.72
C MET A 258 9.89 -13.77 4.92
N ASP A 259 8.69 -14.06 5.44
CA ASP A 259 8.55 -15.20 6.34
C ASP A 259 8.69 -16.53 5.59
N GLU A 260 8.84 -17.59 6.36
CA GLU A 260 9.07 -18.93 5.86
C GLU A 260 7.95 -19.44 4.94
N ARG A 261 6.68 -19.18 5.26
CA ARG A 261 5.54 -19.67 4.48
C ARG A 261 5.53 -19.06 3.09
N LEU A 262 5.67 -17.73 3.02
CA LEU A 262 5.70 -17.01 1.76
C LEU A 262 6.88 -17.46 0.88
N ARG A 263 8.06 -17.57 1.49
CA ARG A 263 9.28 -17.98 0.79
C ARG A 263 9.19 -19.41 0.24
N ARG A 264 8.63 -20.34 1.01
CA ARG A 264 8.38 -21.72 0.56
C ARG A 264 7.34 -21.75 -0.57
N ALA A 265 6.27 -20.98 -0.47
CA ALA A 265 5.23 -20.91 -1.50
C ALA A 265 5.76 -20.36 -2.84
N MET A 266 6.76 -19.47 -2.80
CA MET A 266 7.45 -18.95 -3.98
C MET A 266 8.63 -19.81 -4.43
N MET A 267 8.92 -20.93 -3.76
CA MET A 267 10.08 -21.77 -4.04
C MET A 267 11.39 -20.98 -3.99
N TYR A 268 11.50 -20.04 -3.05
CA TYR A 268 12.70 -19.25 -2.79
C TYR A 268 13.57 -19.95 -1.72
N PRO A 269 14.91 -19.93 -1.87
CA PRO A 269 15.81 -20.59 -0.94
C PRO A 269 15.85 -19.87 0.41
N ASP A 270 16.16 -20.61 1.48
CA ASP A 270 16.46 -20.05 2.79
C ASP A 270 17.60 -19.03 2.71
N PRO A 271 17.42 -17.78 3.18
CA PRO A 271 18.50 -16.83 3.25
C PRO A 271 19.58 -17.33 4.22
N PRO A 272 20.88 -17.14 3.90
CA PRO A 272 21.94 -17.44 4.85
C PRO A 272 21.71 -16.69 6.16
N ARG A 273 21.89 -17.37 7.31
CA ARG A 273 21.63 -16.79 8.64
C ARG A 273 22.33 -15.44 8.84
N ALA A 274 23.54 -15.29 8.33
CA ALA A 274 24.29 -14.05 8.37
C ALA A 274 23.53 -12.89 7.70
N VAL A 275 22.90 -13.12 6.54
CA VAL A 275 22.10 -12.10 5.85
C VAL A 275 20.89 -11.70 6.69
N SER A 276 20.13 -12.66 7.23
CA SER A 276 18.98 -12.38 8.09
C SER A 276 19.37 -11.58 9.34
N VAL A 277 20.50 -11.92 9.97
CA VAL A 277 21.02 -11.16 11.12
C VAL A 277 21.43 -9.76 10.70
N SER A 278 22.11 -9.59 9.56
CA SER A 278 22.51 -8.28 9.04
C SER A 278 21.30 -7.39 8.71
N VAL A 279 20.26 -7.93 8.06
CA VAL A 279 19.02 -7.20 7.76
C VAL A 279 18.39 -6.69 9.06
N ASN A 280 18.23 -7.58 10.05
CA ASN A 280 17.68 -7.21 11.34
C ASN A 280 18.54 -6.15 12.04
N ALA A 281 19.87 -6.29 12.04
CA ALA A 281 20.78 -5.31 12.63
C ALA A 281 20.66 -3.93 11.97
N VAL A 282 20.59 -3.86 10.64
CA VAL A 282 20.40 -2.60 9.89
C VAL A 282 19.07 -1.95 10.24
N LEU A 283 17.99 -2.71 10.31
CA LEU A 283 16.67 -2.19 10.67
C LEU A 283 16.61 -1.72 12.14
N GLN A 284 17.24 -2.43 13.06
CA GLN A 284 17.36 -2.00 14.47
C GLN A 284 18.23 -0.74 14.60
N LEU A 285 19.33 -0.64 13.84
CA LEU A 285 20.14 0.58 13.82
C LEU A 285 19.33 1.77 13.27
N ARG A 286 18.62 1.58 12.16
CA ARG A 286 17.71 2.59 11.59
C ARG A 286 16.68 3.02 12.63
N LYS A 287 16.09 2.07 13.35
CA LYS A 287 15.13 2.34 14.44
C LYS A 287 15.72 3.26 15.51
N LEU A 288 16.94 2.99 15.97
CA LEU A 288 17.64 3.80 16.98
C LEU A 288 17.99 5.21 16.44
N VAL A 289 18.54 5.29 15.23
CA VAL A 289 18.86 6.56 14.57
C VAL A 289 17.62 7.42 14.41
N LEU A 290 16.52 6.83 13.91
CA LEU A 290 15.26 7.54 13.79
C LEU A 290 14.76 8.01 15.15
N ARG A 291 14.80 7.16 16.19
CA ARG A 291 14.28 7.50 17.51
C ARG A 291 14.99 8.70 18.15
N PHE A 292 16.33 8.74 18.07
CA PHE A 292 17.13 9.66 18.89
C PHE A 292 17.83 10.76 18.09
N LEU A 293 18.07 10.56 16.79
CA LEU A 293 18.94 11.44 16.00
C LEU A 293 18.24 12.11 14.82
N ALA A 294 17.04 11.70 14.47
CA ALA A 294 16.28 12.34 13.40
C ALA A 294 15.22 13.30 13.98
N LEU A 295 15.06 14.47 13.38
CA LEU A 295 13.91 15.35 13.64
C LEU A 295 12.66 14.86 12.88
N PRO A 296 11.44 15.14 13.39
CA PRO A 296 10.23 14.86 12.64
C PRO A 296 10.19 15.68 11.35
N ARG A 297 9.68 15.06 10.29
CA ARG A 297 9.56 15.67 8.95
C ARG A 297 8.65 16.91 8.94
N PRO A 298 9.11 18.12 8.60
CA PRO A 298 8.23 19.30 8.49
C PRO A 298 7.27 19.19 7.29
N HIS A 299 6.26 20.08 7.23
CA HIS A 299 5.21 20.01 6.20
C HIS A 299 5.75 19.97 4.76
N PHE A 300 6.71 20.83 4.43
CA PHE A 300 7.29 20.92 3.09
C PHE A 300 8.13 19.70 2.67
N MET A 301 8.47 18.80 3.62
CA MET A 301 9.20 17.56 3.35
C MET A 301 8.28 16.33 3.33
N ARG A 302 6.96 16.50 3.49
CA ARG A 302 5.97 15.41 3.46
C ARG A 302 6.07 14.61 2.17
N ILE A 303 5.93 13.30 2.26
CA ILE A 303 5.95 12.46 1.06
C ILE A 303 4.61 12.59 0.34
N GLN A 304 4.68 12.92 -0.95
CA GLN A 304 3.54 12.99 -1.86
C GLN A 304 3.90 12.23 -3.11
N ASN A 305 3.17 11.15 -3.39
CA ASN A 305 3.49 10.26 -4.51
C ASN A 305 2.91 10.76 -5.83
N MET A 306 1.96 11.70 -5.78
CA MET A 306 1.20 12.22 -6.92
C MET A 306 1.01 13.72 -6.83
N SER A 307 0.63 14.35 -7.94
CA SER A 307 0.12 15.72 -7.92
C SER A 307 -1.18 15.79 -7.11
N GLU A 308 -1.30 16.84 -6.28
CA GLU A 308 -2.49 17.08 -5.47
C GLU A 308 -3.69 17.48 -6.34
N GLU A 309 -3.43 18.33 -7.32
CA GLU A 309 -4.42 18.78 -8.29
C GLU A 309 -4.14 18.19 -9.68
N PRO A 310 -5.19 17.96 -10.48
CA PRO A 310 -5.04 17.69 -11.91
C PRO A 310 -4.39 18.87 -12.63
N ASP A 311 -3.70 18.58 -13.73
CA ASP A 311 -3.22 19.61 -14.64
C ASP A 311 -4.38 20.27 -15.43
N LYS A 312 -4.04 21.23 -16.29
CA LYS A 312 -5.00 21.93 -17.16
C LYS A 312 -5.84 21.03 -18.08
N ASN A 313 -5.41 19.78 -18.31
CA ASN A 313 -6.12 18.79 -19.12
C ASN A 313 -6.86 17.75 -18.27
N GLY A 314 -6.92 17.94 -16.95
CA GLY A 314 -7.51 17.02 -16.00
C GLY A 314 -6.67 15.75 -15.82
N ARG A 315 -5.34 15.81 -15.99
CA ARG A 315 -4.44 14.66 -15.82
C ARG A 315 -3.64 14.75 -14.54
N ILE A 316 -3.36 13.58 -13.96
CA ILE A 316 -2.65 13.43 -12.71
C ILE A 316 -1.26 12.87 -12.99
N HIS A 317 -0.28 13.35 -12.24
CA HIS A 317 1.13 13.03 -12.47
C HIS A 317 1.74 12.31 -11.27
N VAL A 318 2.53 11.27 -11.55
CA VAL A 318 3.34 10.57 -10.54
C VAL A 318 4.56 11.45 -10.21
N LYS A 319 4.82 11.64 -8.92
CA LYS A 319 5.96 12.42 -8.40
C LYS A 319 7.09 11.54 -7.87
N VAL A 320 6.76 10.35 -7.36
CA VAL A 320 7.74 9.39 -6.84
C VAL A 320 7.66 8.11 -7.68
N TRP A 321 8.78 7.74 -8.31
CA TRP A 321 8.84 6.61 -9.23
C TRP A 321 10.06 5.73 -8.97
N ASP A 322 9.87 4.43 -8.74
CA ASP A 322 10.97 3.50 -8.39
C ASP A 322 11.62 2.86 -9.62
N SER A 323 10.80 2.40 -10.59
CA SER A 323 11.27 1.64 -11.75
C SER A 323 11.32 2.51 -13.02
N GLU A 324 10.29 2.41 -13.84
CA GLU A 324 10.10 3.16 -15.09
C GLU A 324 9.25 4.42 -14.84
N PRO A 325 9.50 5.54 -15.56
CA PRO A 325 8.88 6.84 -15.29
C PRO A 325 7.47 6.95 -15.89
N TRP A 326 6.61 5.96 -15.67
CA TRP A 326 5.22 5.98 -16.11
C TRP A 326 4.44 7.11 -15.43
N TYR A 327 3.77 7.94 -16.23
CA TYR A 327 2.98 9.08 -15.79
C TYR A 327 3.76 10.20 -15.08
N VAL A 328 5.08 10.25 -15.29
CA VAL A 328 5.94 11.28 -14.69
C VAL A 328 6.11 12.44 -15.65
N GLU A 329 5.68 13.63 -15.20
CA GLU A 329 5.87 14.87 -15.95
C GLU A 329 7.38 15.20 -16.11
N PRO A 330 7.86 15.48 -17.33
CA PRO A 330 9.28 15.73 -17.60
C PRO A 330 9.67 17.18 -17.27
N THR A 331 9.40 17.60 -16.03
CA THR A 331 9.84 18.91 -15.53
C THR A 331 11.36 19.00 -15.50
N PHE A 332 11.90 20.22 -15.42
CA PHE A 332 13.34 20.42 -15.34
C PHE A 332 13.96 19.64 -14.16
N VAL A 333 13.31 19.69 -12.98
CA VAL A 333 13.79 18.97 -11.79
C VAL A 333 13.76 17.46 -12.00
N GLU A 334 12.64 16.92 -12.49
CA GLU A 334 12.51 15.47 -12.69
C GLU A 334 13.51 14.95 -13.73
N ARG A 335 13.74 15.70 -14.81
CA ARG A 335 14.64 15.27 -15.89
C ARG A 335 16.11 15.40 -15.52
N TRP A 336 16.49 16.41 -14.74
CA TRP A 336 17.89 16.75 -14.44
C TRP A 336 18.31 16.48 -12.99
N SER A 337 17.48 15.81 -12.19
CA SER A 337 17.84 15.39 -10.84
C SER A 337 19.01 14.38 -10.85
N PRO A 338 19.81 14.29 -9.76
CA PRO A 338 20.85 13.27 -9.62
C PRO A 338 20.34 11.84 -9.86
N LYS A 339 19.10 11.54 -9.43
CA LYS A 339 18.45 10.24 -9.66
C LYS A 339 18.30 9.94 -11.16
N SER A 340 17.82 10.91 -11.94
CA SER A 340 17.64 10.75 -13.39
C SER A 340 18.98 10.64 -14.12
N TRP A 341 20.01 11.36 -13.69
CA TRP A 341 21.37 11.19 -14.21
C TRP A 341 21.93 9.79 -13.94
N VAL A 342 21.78 9.29 -12.70
CA VAL A 342 22.22 7.92 -12.35
C VAL A 342 21.49 6.88 -13.18
N LYS A 343 20.17 7.01 -13.37
CA LYS A 343 19.39 6.09 -14.21
C LYS A 343 19.82 6.18 -15.68
N TRP A 344 20.00 7.38 -16.23
CA TRP A 344 20.49 7.58 -17.59
C TRP A 344 21.87 6.95 -17.83
N LEU A 345 22.83 7.19 -16.92
CA LEU A 345 24.17 6.59 -16.98
C LEU A 345 24.14 5.06 -16.88
N ALA A 346 23.15 4.51 -16.16
CA ALA A 346 22.92 3.08 -16.05
C ALA A 346 22.11 2.49 -17.24
N GLY A 347 21.85 3.26 -18.30
CA GLY A 347 21.09 2.81 -19.47
C GLY A 347 19.58 2.63 -19.22
N LYS A 348 19.05 3.19 -18.13
CA LYS A 348 17.64 3.08 -17.74
C LYS A 348 16.82 4.27 -18.25
N PRO A 349 15.50 4.08 -18.43
CA PRO A 349 14.60 5.18 -18.77
C PRO A 349 14.56 6.25 -17.70
N TYR A 350 14.35 7.49 -18.14
CA TYR A 350 14.13 8.68 -17.33
C TYR A 350 12.98 9.50 -17.94
N PRO A 351 12.38 10.47 -17.21
CA PRO A 351 11.18 11.16 -17.66
C PRO A 351 11.33 11.89 -19.00
N GLY A 352 10.35 11.71 -19.90
CA GLY A 352 10.24 12.44 -21.17
C GLY A 352 9.97 11.60 -22.42
N ASP A 353 10.18 10.29 -22.38
CA ASP A 353 9.81 9.39 -23.48
C ASP A 353 8.28 9.21 -23.54
N LYS A 354 7.67 9.46 -24.71
CA LYS A 354 6.22 9.37 -24.94
C LYS A 354 5.63 8.02 -24.56
N LYS A 355 6.42 6.93 -24.66
CA LYS A 355 5.92 5.59 -24.32
C LYS A 355 5.45 5.49 -22.87
N PHE A 356 6.02 6.29 -21.96
CA PHE A 356 5.69 6.29 -20.54
C PHE A 356 4.57 7.25 -20.16
N LYS A 357 3.87 7.84 -21.14
CA LYS A 357 2.75 8.76 -20.91
C LYS A 357 3.11 9.96 -20.01
N PRO A 358 4.13 10.75 -20.36
CA PRO A 358 4.58 11.91 -19.57
C PRO A 358 3.50 12.98 -19.36
N GLU A 359 2.42 12.95 -20.16
CA GLU A 359 1.24 13.79 -19.98
C GLU A 359 0.40 13.43 -18.74
N GLY A 360 0.71 12.33 -18.06
CA GLY A 360 -0.04 11.87 -16.88
C GLY A 360 -1.25 11.00 -17.25
N TYR A 361 -1.98 10.55 -16.24
CA TYR A 361 -3.14 9.65 -16.41
C TYR A 361 -4.46 10.34 -16.09
N ARG A 362 -5.52 9.72 -16.61
CA ARG A 362 -6.88 9.86 -16.10
C ARG A 362 -7.27 8.53 -15.47
N ILE A 363 -7.90 8.56 -14.31
CA ILE A 363 -8.12 7.35 -13.52
C ILE A 363 -8.93 6.29 -14.25
N GLN A 364 -9.91 6.68 -15.06
CA GLN A 364 -10.71 5.78 -15.90
C GLN A 364 -9.90 5.04 -16.97
N ASP A 365 -8.72 5.56 -17.33
CA ASP A 365 -7.83 4.97 -18.34
C ASP A 365 -6.71 4.12 -17.72
N VAL A 366 -6.58 4.07 -16.39
CA VAL A 366 -5.53 3.29 -15.72
C VAL A 366 -5.77 1.79 -15.90
N GLY A 367 -4.70 1.02 -16.12
CA GLY A 367 -4.71 -0.42 -16.27
C GLY A 367 -4.03 -0.91 -17.56
N PRO A 368 -4.21 -2.20 -17.90
CA PRO A 368 -3.65 -2.77 -19.12
C PRO A 368 -4.08 -1.99 -20.36
N LYS A 369 -3.19 -1.88 -21.36
CA LYS A 369 -3.46 -1.14 -22.60
C LYS A 369 -4.75 -1.58 -23.29
N SER A 370 -5.09 -2.87 -23.20
CA SER A 370 -6.33 -3.45 -23.76
C SER A 370 -7.62 -2.99 -23.08
N MET A 371 -7.53 -2.33 -21.92
CA MET A 371 -8.64 -1.84 -21.11
C MET A 371 -8.74 -0.30 -21.07
N GLU A 372 -7.82 0.42 -21.72
CA GLU A 372 -7.89 1.89 -21.82
C GLU A 372 -9.16 2.30 -22.57
N GLY A 373 -9.91 3.28 -22.04
CA GLY A 373 -11.19 3.72 -22.59
C GLY A 373 -12.35 2.71 -22.50
N LYS A 374 -12.17 1.54 -21.87
CA LYS A 374 -13.23 0.53 -21.71
C LYS A 374 -13.87 0.58 -20.33
N GLY A 375 -15.15 0.17 -20.26
CA GLY A 375 -15.88 0.05 -19.00
C GLY A 375 -16.45 1.35 -18.47
N MET A 376 -16.63 2.37 -19.33
CA MET A 376 -17.10 3.68 -18.89
C MET A 376 -18.49 3.64 -18.26
N ASP A 377 -19.40 2.80 -18.76
CA ASP A 377 -20.74 2.66 -18.19
C ASP A 377 -20.71 2.04 -16.79
N ASP A 378 -19.91 0.98 -16.61
CA ASP A 378 -19.71 0.32 -15.31
C ASP A 378 -19.02 1.26 -14.31
N PHE A 379 -18.01 2.00 -14.78
CA PHE A 379 -17.30 3.02 -14.00
C PHE A 379 -18.27 4.12 -13.53
N SER A 380 -19.06 4.70 -14.44
CA SER A 380 -19.98 5.80 -14.12
C SER A 380 -21.07 5.34 -13.16
N ARG A 381 -21.67 4.17 -13.39
CA ARG A 381 -22.68 3.58 -12.50
C ARG A 381 -22.14 3.33 -11.10
N THR A 382 -20.93 2.79 -10.99
CA THR A 382 -20.28 2.55 -9.69
C THR A 382 -19.95 3.88 -9.00
N ARG A 383 -19.44 4.86 -9.74
CA ARG A 383 -19.13 6.19 -9.21
C ARG A 383 -20.37 6.89 -8.67
N GLU A 384 -21.46 6.91 -9.43
CA GLU A 384 -22.75 7.50 -8.99
C GLU A 384 -23.28 6.82 -7.73
N LYS A 385 -23.21 5.48 -7.67
CA LYS A 385 -23.60 4.71 -6.49
C LYS A 385 -22.75 5.10 -5.26
N LEU A 386 -21.43 5.15 -5.39
CA LEU A 386 -20.52 5.47 -4.29
C LEU A 386 -20.66 6.92 -3.82
N LEU A 387 -20.92 7.87 -4.73
CA LEU A 387 -21.25 9.26 -4.38
C LEU A 387 -22.56 9.35 -3.58
N ALA A 388 -23.59 8.62 -4.02
CA ALA A 388 -24.89 8.60 -3.36
C ALA A 388 -24.85 7.96 -1.96
N GLN A 389 -23.89 7.07 -1.69
CA GLN A 389 -23.70 6.44 -0.38
C GLN A 389 -23.19 7.38 0.71
N GLY A 390 -22.68 8.58 0.37
CA GLY A 390 -22.15 9.52 1.35
C GLY A 390 -21.01 8.93 2.19
N ARG A 391 -19.96 8.46 1.50
CA ARG A 391 -18.76 7.87 2.13
C ARG A 391 -18.13 8.82 3.16
N GLY A 392 -17.26 8.29 4.01
CA GLY A 392 -16.56 9.09 5.03
C GLY A 392 -17.19 9.00 6.43
N GLY A 393 -18.40 8.46 6.56
CA GLY A 393 -19.04 8.12 7.83
C GLY A 393 -18.38 6.96 8.58
N CYS A 394 -18.89 6.59 9.75
CA CYS A 394 -18.39 5.42 10.49
C CYS A 394 -18.97 4.14 9.88
N PRO A 395 -18.15 3.21 9.35
CA PRO A 395 -18.64 2.01 8.70
C PRO A 395 -19.13 0.93 9.71
N PHE A 396 -18.99 1.20 11.01
CA PHE A 396 -19.50 0.35 12.11
C PHE A 396 -20.71 0.96 12.83
N ALA A 397 -21.12 2.17 12.44
CA ALA A 397 -22.39 2.68 12.88
C ALA A 397 -23.47 1.77 12.28
N PHE A 398 -24.15 0.99 13.11
CA PHE A 398 -25.37 0.30 12.68
C PHE A 398 -26.23 1.32 11.97
N ALA A 399 -26.53 1.07 10.69
CA ALA A 399 -27.67 1.72 10.07
C ALA A 399 -28.83 1.42 11.01
N ARG A 400 -29.27 2.43 11.77
CA ARG A 400 -30.59 2.35 12.39
C ARG A 400 -31.51 2.21 11.19
N SER A 401 -32.05 1.01 11.05
CA SER A 401 -33.03 0.55 10.07
C SER A 401 -33.92 1.65 9.52
#